data_AF-A0A6C0I5W1-F1
#
_entry.id   AF-A0A6C0I5W1-F1
#
_cell.length_a   1.000
_cell.length_b   1.000
_cell.length_c   1.000
_cell.angle_alpha   90.00
_cell.angle_beta   90.00
_cell.angle_gamma   90.00
#
_symmetry.space_group_name_H-M   'P 1'
#
loop_
_entity.id
_entity.type
_entity.pdbx_description
1 polymer ?
#
loop_
_entity_poly.entity_id
_entity_poly.type
_entity_poly.pdbx_seq_one_letter_code
_entity_poly.pdbx_strand_id
1 'polypeptide(L)' 'MRGVYTDGWNSFWHIVFGILASKFPKLIITLFMAYQLYDNQETNVVIDIAEFMYGYVVGIGLLIIG' A
#
# COMPACT_ATOMS: atom_id res chain seq x y z
N MET A 1 -17.99 -2.45 4.09
CA MET A 1 -16.67 -1.83 4.35
C MET A 1 -15.95 -2.69 5.38
N ARG A 2 -14.78 -3.20 5.01
CA ARG A 2 -13.86 -3.95 5.88
C ARG A 2 -13.22 -2.99 6.90
N GLY A 3 -12.54 -3.51 7.94
CA GLY A 3 -11.67 -2.70 8.81
C GLY A 3 -10.26 -2.60 8.24
N VAL A 4 -9.47 -1.61 8.67
CA VAL A 4 -8.03 -1.54 8.34
C VAL A 4 -7.30 -2.72 8.98
N TYR A 5 -6.36 -3.33 8.26
CA TYR A 5 -5.51 -4.45 8.72
C TYR A 5 -6.22 -5.78 9.00
N THR A 6 -7.46 -5.96 8.52
CA THR A 6 -8.24 -7.18 8.80
C THR A 6 -8.19 -8.23 7.68
N ASP A 7 -7.48 -7.98 6.58
CA ASP A 7 -7.46 -8.85 5.39
C ASP A 7 -6.25 -9.81 5.34
N GLY A 8 -5.56 -9.94 6.47
CA GLY A 8 -4.39 -10.80 6.62
C GLY A 8 -3.32 -10.51 5.58
N TRP A 9 -3.12 -11.43 4.64
CA TRP A 9 -2.08 -11.35 3.61
C TRP A 9 -2.28 -10.17 2.65
N ASN A 10 -3.51 -9.79 2.34
CA ASN A 10 -3.75 -8.67 1.43
C ASN A 10 -3.31 -7.34 2.06
N SER A 11 -3.75 -7.08 3.31
CA SER A 11 -3.29 -5.95 4.11
C SER A 11 -1.77 -5.94 4.32
N PHE A 12 -1.17 -7.12 4.52
CA PHE A 12 0.28 -7.24 4.63
C PHE A 12 0.99 -6.78 3.36
N TRP A 13 0.54 -7.22 2.18
CA TRP A 13 1.17 -6.85 0.91
C TRP A 13 1.02 -5.36 0.59
N HIS A 14 -0.11 -4.73 0.92
CA HIS A 14 -0.28 -3.28 0.77
C HIS A 14 0.75 -2.50 1.57
N ILE A 15 0.98 -2.88 2.83
CA ILE A 15 1.99 -2.24 3.67
C ILE A 15 3.39 -2.48 3.11
N VAL A 16 3.72 -3.71 2.70
CA VAL A 16 5.04 -4.04 2.12
C VAL A 16 5.30 -3.24 0.84
N PHE A 17 4.32 -3.15 -0.06
CA PHE A 17 4.43 -2.33 -1.26
C PHE A 17 4.56 -0.85 -0.92
N GLY A 18 3.86 -0.37 0.11
CA GLY A 18 4.05 0.98 0.65
C GLY A 18 5.51 1.23 1.05
N ILE A 19 6.09 0.33 1.86
CA ILE A 19 7.50 0.44 2.29
C ILE A 19 8.44 0.43 1.07
N LEU A 20 8.23 -0.46 0.11
CA LEU A 20 9.04 -0.53 -1.11
C LEU A 20 8.90 0.73 -1.99
N ALA A 21 7.72 1.33 -2.01
CA ALA A 21 7.48 2.59 -2.73
C ALA A 21 8.31 3.74 -2.15
N SER A 22 8.71 3.71 -0.87
CA SER A 22 9.64 4.73 -0.33
C SER A 22 10.99 4.76 -1.08
N LYS A 23 11.45 3.62 -1.62
CA LYS A 23 12.69 3.51 -2.41
C LYS A 23 12.47 3.70 -3.90
N PHE A 24 11.36 3.18 -4.43
CA PHE A 24 11.04 3.21 -5.87
C PHE A 24 9.64 3.79 -6.12
N PRO A 25 9.37 5.07 -5.75
CA PRO A 25 8.01 5.61 -5.67
C PRO A 25 7.29 5.57 -7.00
N LYS A 26 7.94 6.01 -8.09
CA LYS A 26 7.33 6.05 -9.42
C LYS A 26 6.86 4.67 -9.89
N LEU A 27 7.70 3.64 -9.72
CA LEU A 27 7.39 2.30 -10.20
C LEU A 27 6.29 1.65 -9.36
N ILE A 28 6.47 1.62 -8.04
CA ILE A 28 5.57 0.86 -7.17
C ILE A 28 4.20 1.53 -7.05
N ILE A 29 4.12 2.85 -6.97
CA ILE A 29 2.83 3.56 -6.94
C ILE A 29 2.07 3.33 -8.24
N THR A 30 2.74 3.38 -9.40
CA THR A 30 2.09 3.14 -10.69
C THR A 30 1.52 1.72 -10.77
N LEU A 31 2.29 0.72 -10.35
CA LEU A 31 1.84 -0.68 -10.33
C LEU A 31 0.68 -0.90 -9.34
N PHE A 32 0.77 -0.30 -8.15
CA PHE A 32 -0.28 -0.40 -7.14
C PHE A 32 -1.60 0.25 -7.62
N MET A 33 -1.52 1.44 -8.21
CA MET A 33 -2.70 2.10 -8.78
C MET A 33 -3.27 1.32 -9.97
N ALA A 34 -2.42 0.77 -10.83
CA ALA A 34 -2.87 -0.08 -11.94
C ALA A 34 -3.58 -1.35 -11.43
N TYR A 35 -3.07 -1.96 -10.36
CA TYR A 35 -3.71 -3.10 -9.69
C TYR A 35 -5.10 -2.73 -9.13
N GLN A 36 -5.19 -1.63 -8.40
CA GLN A 36 -6.46 -1.14 -7.83
C GLN A 36 -7.49 -0.75 -8.90
N LEU A 37 -7.05 -0.25 -10.06
CA LEU A 37 -7.93 0.07 -11.19
C LEU A 37 -8.32 -1.15 -12.03
N TYR A 38 -7.52 -2.22 -11.99
CA TYR A 38 -7.82 -3.46 -12.70
C TYR A 38 -8.96 -4.23 -12.01
N ASP A 39 -8.96 -4.25 -10.67
CA ASP A 39 -10.00 -4.91 -9.89
C ASP A 39 -11.17 -3.97 -9.56
N ASN A 40 -12.10 -3.85 -10.50
CA ASN A 40 -13.33 -3.07 -10.30
C ASN A 40 -14.32 -3.69 -9.30
N GLN A 41 -14.05 -4.90 -8.79
CA GLN A 41 -14.89 -5.55 -7.77
C GLN A 41 -14.41 -5.29 -6.35
N GLU A 42 -13.21 -4.73 -6.18
CA GLU A 42 -12.70 -4.36 -4.87
C GLU A 42 -13.55 -3.23 -4.26
N THR A 43 -14.13 -3.51 -3.10
CA THR A 43 -15.02 -2.57 -2.40
C THR A 43 -14.28 -1.76 -1.34
N ASN A 44 -13.02 -2.13 -1.05
CA ASN A 44 -12.19 -1.60 0.02
C ASN A 44 -10.96 -0.85 -0.50
N VAL A 45 -10.99 -0.35 -1.75
CA VAL A 45 -9.90 0.43 -2.38
C VAL A 45 -9.37 1.54 -1.46
N VAL A 46 -10.26 2.23 -0.73
CA VAL A 46 -9.87 3.29 0.21
C VAL A 46 -9.03 2.74 1.38
N ILE A 47 -9.38 1.55 1.88
CA ILE A 47 -8.66 0.88 2.97
C ILE A 47 -7.30 0.40 2.46
N ASP A 48 -7.26 -0.17 1.26
CA ASP A 48 -6.03 -0.65 0.65
C ASP A 48 -5.04 0.50 0.39
N ILE A 49 -5.54 1.65 -0.09
CA ILE A 49 -4.76 2.87 -0.23
C ILE A 49 -4.25 3.35 1.14
N ALA A 50 -5.07 3.30 2.19
CA ALA A 50 -4.65 3.69 3.54
C ALA A 50 -3.55 2.78 4.09
N GLU A 51 -3.67 1.46 3.89
CA GLU A 51 -2.67 0.46 4.29
C GLU A 51 -1.34 0.67 3.53
N PHE A 52 -1.42 0.95 2.22
CA PHE A 52 -0.27 1.29 1.40
C PHE A 52 0.40 2.60 1.83
N MET A 53 -0.37 3.65 2.09
CA MET A 53 0.15 4.94 2.57
C MET A 53 0.82 4.81 3.93
N TYR A 54 0.25 4.02 4.84
CA TYR A 54 0.88 3.70 6.11
C TYR A 54 2.27 3.06 5.91
N GLY A 55 2.35 2.04 5.06
CA GLY A 55 3.63 1.42 4.70
C GLY A 55 4.63 2.42 4.10
N TYR A 56 4.17 3.31 3.23
CA TYR A 56 5.01 4.35 2.62
C TYR A 56 5.61 5.31 3.66
N VAL A 57 4.80 5.81 4.59
CA VAL A 57 5.27 6.69 5.67
C VAL A 57 6.28 5.99 6.57
N VAL A 58 6.01 4.73 6.94
CA VAL A 58 6.96 3.91 7.71
C VAL A 58 8.27 3.74 6.94
N GLY A 59 8.21 3.43 5.64
CA GLY A 59 9.38 3.29 4.78
C GLY A 59 10.22 4.57 4.71
N ILE A 60 9.59 5.73 4.56
CA ILE A 60 10.28 7.03 4.58
C ILE A 60 10.95 7.27 5.94
N GLY A 61 10.26 6.99 7.05
CA GLY A 61 10.84 7.10 8.39
C GLY A 61 12.10 6.23 8.56
N LEU A 62 12.08 4.99 8.06
CA LEU A 62 13.23 4.10 8.08
C LEU A 62 14.41 4.61 7.24
N LEU A 63 14.14 5.26 6.10
CA LEU A 63 15.19 5.85 5.25
C LEU A 63 15.84 7.08 5.88
N ILE A 64 15.13 7.82 6.72
CA ILE A 64 15.65 9.04 7.37
C ILE A 64 16.54 8.70 8.57
N ILE A 65 16.23 7.63 9.30
CA ILE A 65 16.94 7.22 10.53
C ILE A 65 18.15 6.31 10.22
N GLY A 66 18.11 5.60 9.09
CA GLY A 66 19.13 4.62 8.69
C GLY A 66 20.28 5.18 7.85
#